data_AF-A0A9X5UKS5-F1
#
_entry.id   AF-A0A9X5UKS5-F1
#
_cell.length_a   1.000
_cell.length_b   1.000
_cell.length_c   1.000
_cell.angle_alpha   90.00
_cell.angle_beta   90.00
_cell.angle_gamma   90.00
#
_symmetry.space_group_name_H-M   'P 1'
#
loop_
_entity.id
_entity.type
_entity.pdbx_description
1 polymer ?
#
loop_
_entity_poly.entity_id
_entity_poly.type
_entity_poly.pdbx_seq_one_letter_code
_entity_poly.pdbx_strand_id
1 'polypeptide(L)'
;MTQTPDVLWRPRPGTTSELTRFADRLRGRGVDLPDYEALRTWSVENLDEFWLEAWRHFDLLTSTELHRALVEDTMPGAIWFPEVATNYAAAVLRLPGRTDDDTRGTGPLNTWAAVESGTSMVDASLGGLGGEPSAVEQNRSGETGNVATEDLVVALERAGVATEIDVPALREAGRLQERMTGVSSRARVLRTGSGLGAPT
;
A
#
# COMPACT_ATOMS: atom_id res chain seq x y z
N MET A 1 44.56 -22.68 -0.96
CA MET A 1 44.15 -21.92 0.24
C MET A 1 43.09 -20.93 -0.20
N THR A 2 41.83 -21.16 0.14
CA THR A 2 40.73 -20.25 -0.19
C THR A 2 40.81 -19.07 0.78
N GLN A 3 41.13 -17.88 0.28
CA GLN A 3 41.20 -16.66 1.08
C GLN A 3 39.77 -16.27 1.49
N THR A 4 39.50 -16.15 2.78
CA THR A 4 38.21 -15.65 3.26
C THR A 4 38.07 -14.19 2.83
N PRO A 5 37.02 -13.82 2.09
CA PRO A 5 36.86 -12.45 1.60
C PRO A 5 36.64 -11.48 2.76
N ASP A 6 37.18 -10.26 2.63
CA ASP A 6 37.01 -9.20 3.62
C ASP A 6 35.52 -8.79 3.71
N VAL A 7 34.98 -8.82 4.94
CA VAL A 7 33.59 -8.43 5.19
C VAL A 7 33.48 -6.91 5.19
N LEU A 8 32.82 -6.35 4.17
CA LEU A 8 32.69 -4.91 3.97
C LEU A 8 31.73 -4.23 4.96
N TRP A 9 30.73 -4.95 5.46
CA TRP A 9 29.70 -4.40 6.33
C TRP A 9 29.01 -5.50 7.15
N ARG A 10 28.54 -5.13 8.36
CA ARG A 10 27.67 -5.98 9.18
C ARG A 10 26.48 -5.17 9.70
N PRO A 11 25.29 -5.77 9.79
CA PRO A 11 24.14 -5.11 10.39
C PRO A 11 24.41 -4.77 11.86
N ARG A 12 23.78 -3.70 12.34
CA ARG A 12 23.88 -3.32 13.75
C ARG A 12 23.27 -4.41 14.63
N PRO A 13 23.90 -4.77 15.76
CA PRO A 13 23.31 -5.69 16.72
C PRO A 13 21.89 -5.26 17.13
N GLY A 14 20.97 -6.21 17.29
CA GLY A 14 19.58 -5.94 17.66
C GLY A 14 18.65 -5.48 16.53
N THR A 15 19.16 -5.32 15.29
CA THR A 15 18.29 -5.03 14.14
C THR A 15 17.46 -6.27 13.79
N THR A 16 16.14 -6.17 13.89
CA THR A 16 15.20 -7.22 13.48
C THR A 16 14.70 -6.92 12.08
N SER A 17 14.82 -7.87 11.16
CA SER A 17 14.27 -7.78 9.81
C SER A 17 12.91 -8.46 9.72
N GLU A 18 12.12 -8.19 8.67
CA GLU A 18 10.90 -8.98 8.41
C GLU A 18 11.22 -10.48 8.24
N LEU A 19 12.36 -10.81 7.64
CA LEU A 19 12.79 -12.19 7.51
C LEU A 19 13.04 -12.84 8.88
N THR A 20 13.55 -12.08 9.85
CA THR A 20 13.71 -12.54 11.24
C THR A 20 12.35 -12.82 11.86
N ARG A 21 11.37 -11.92 11.68
CA ARG A 21 9.99 -12.13 12.18
C ARG A 21 9.31 -13.34 11.52
N PHE A 22 9.53 -13.53 10.22
CA PHE A 22 9.05 -14.71 9.51
C PHE A 22 9.65 -15.99 10.08
N ALA A 23 10.97 -16.03 10.26
CA ALA A 23 11.67 -17.16 10.86
C ALA A 23 11.19 -17.45 12.29
N ASP A 24 10.97 -16.42 13.12
CA ASP A 24 10.45 -16.56 14.48
C ASP A 24 9.05 -17.16 14.51
N ARG A 25 8.18 -16.78 13.56
CA ARG A 25 6.84 -17.39 13.40
C ARG A 25 6.94 -18.88 13.08
N LEU A 26 7.84 -19.27 12.17
CA LEU A 26 8.07 -20.67 11.84
C LEU A 26 8.66 -21.46 13.02
N ARG A 27 9.61 -20.88 13.76
CA ARG A 27 10.15 -21.46 15.00
C ARG A 27 9.06 -21.67 16.05
N GLY A 28 8.13 -20.73 16.17
CA GLY A 28 6.95 -20.84 17.05
C GLY A 28 6.03 -22.02 16.71
N ARG A 29 6.10 -22.54 15.47
CA ARG A 29 5.41 -23.75 15.02
C ARG A 29 6.26 -25.03 15.14
N GLY A 30 7.50 -24.91 15.60
CA GLY A 30 8.42 -26.03 15.80
C GLY A 30 9.41 -26.30 14.66
N VAL A 31 9.54 -25.39 13.68
CA VAL A 31 10.56 -25.51 12.63
C VAL A 31 11.94 -25.12 13.20
N ASP A 32 12.92 -26.00 13.10
CA ASP A 32 14.29 -25.74 13.57
C ASP A 32 15.06 -24.86 12.58
N LEU A 33 15.23 -23.59 12.93
CA LEU A 33 15.83 -22.56 12.07
C LEU A 33 16.91 -21.80 12.84
N PRO A 34 18.10 -22.35 13.12
CA PRO A 34 19.12 -21.66 13.91
C PRO A 34 19.67 -20.39 13.25
N ASP A 35 19.72 -20.35 11.92
CA ASP A 35 20.25 -19.23 11.15
C ASP A 35 19.57 -19.07 9.78
N TYR A 36 20.09 -18.14 8.97
CA TYR A 36 19.59 -17.88 7.62
C TYR A 36 19.80 -19.08 6.68
N GLU A 37 20.91 -19.82 6.80
CA GLU A 37 21.17 -20.96 5.92
C GLU A 37 20.21 -22.11 6.21
N ALA A 38 19.84 -22.32 7.47
CA ALA A 38 18.78 -23.25 7.84
C ALA A 38 17.43 -22.83 7.22
N LEU A 39 17.06 -21.55 7.28
CA LEU A 39 15.85 -21.04 6.63
C LEU A 39 15.89 -21.21 5.12
N ARG A 40 17.01 -20.90 4.47
CA ARG A 40 17.19 -21.06 3.03
C ARG A 40 17.11 -22.52 2.61
N THR A 41 17.70 -23.43 3.38
CA THR A 41 17.64 -24.86 3.10
C THR A 41 16.20 -25.36 3.24
N TRP A 42 15.55 -25.00 4.35
CA TRP A 42 14.16 -25.35 4.60
C TRP A 42 13.21 -24.83 3.52
N SER A 43 13.40 -23.60 3.03
CA SER A 43 12.53 -23.01 2.00
C SER A 43 12.59 -23.70 0.64
N VAL A 44 13.71 -24.36 0.34
CA VAL A 44 13.90 -25.12 -0.91
C VAL A 44 13.44 -26.56 -0.74
N GLU A 45 13.66 -27.16 0.44
CA GLU A 45 13.24 -28.53 0.72
C GLU A 45 11.72 -28.64 0.98
N ASN A 46 11.09 -27.56 1.44
CA ASN A 46 9.67 -27.52 1.81
C ASN A 46 8.94 -26.40 1.05
N LEU A 47 9.10 -26.37 -0.29
CA LEU A 47 8.57 -25.29 -1.15
C LEU A 47 7.09 -25.00 -0.92
N ASP A 48 6.25 -26.03 -0.88
CA ASP A 48 4.81 -25.87 -0.71
C ASP A 48 4.48 -25.19 0.63
N GLU A 49 5.02 -25.70 1.74
CA GLU A 49 4.81 -25.12 3.06
C GLU A 49 5.41 -23.72 3.17
N PHE A 50 6.63 -23.50 2.67
CA PHE A 50 7.29 -22.21 2.70
C PHE A 50 6.43 -21.12 2.04
N TRP A 51 5.88 -21.38 0.86
CA TRP A 51 5.07 -20.40 0.14
C TRP A 51 3.67 -20.22 0.74
N LEU A 52 3.06 -21.27 1.31
CA LEU A 52 1.84 -21.12 2.12
C LEU A 52 2.09 -20.23 3.35
N GLU A 53 3.23 -20.42 4.03
CA GLU A 53 3.58 -19.62 5.20
C GLU A 53 3.95 -18.19 4.84
N ALA A 54 4.63 -17.97 3.71
CA ALA A 54 4.89 -16.63 3.21
C ALA A 54 3.57 -15.89 2.94
N TRP A 55 2.60 -16.56 2.29
CA TRP A 55 1.28 -16.00 2.04
C TRP A 55 0.59 -15.58 3.35
N ARG A 56 0.59 -16.47 4.37
CA ARG A 56 0.00 -16.20 5.69
C ARG A 56 0.76 -15.17 6.52
N HIS A 57 2.07 -15.04 6.31
CA HIS A 57 2.90 -14.07 7.02
C HIS A 57 2.65 -12.64 6.53
N PHE A 58 2.59 -12.46 5.21
CA PHE A 58 2.24 -11.19 4.58
C PHE A 58 0.73 -10.96 4.48
N ASP A 59 -0.06 -11.88 5.06
CA ASP A 59 -1.52 -11.84 5.14
C ASP A 59 -2.19 -11.68 3.77
N LEU A 60 -1.60 -12.15 2.65
CA LEU A 60 -2.04 -11.79 1.29
C LEU A 60 -3.53 -12.11 1.02
N LEU A 61 -4.24 -11.22 0.32
CA LEU A 61 -5.66 -11.39 0.03
C LEU A 61 -5.92 -12.64 -0.80
N THR A 62 -6.95 -13.39 -0.41
CA THR A 62 -7.50 -14.50 -1.17
C THR A 62 -8.99 -14.61 -0.86
N SER A 63 -9.80 -14.94 -1.87
CA SER A 63 -11.22 -15.26 -1.69
C SER A 63 -11.47 -16.76 -1.48
N THR A 64 -10.43 -17.58 -1.60
CA THR A 64 -10.47 -19.04 -1.45
C THR A 64 -9.51 -19.50 -0.37
N GLU A 65 -9.78 -20.68 0.18
CA GLU A 65 -8.93 -21.28 1.21
C GLU A 65 -7.56 -21.71 0.63
N LEU A 66 -6.50 -21.53 1.42
CA LEU A 66 -5.14 -21.87 1.02
C LEU A 66 -4.83 -23.33 1.30
N HIS A 67 -4.96 -24.19 0.29
CA HIS A 67 -4.70 -25.62 0.42
C HIS A 67 -3.29 -26.04 0.00
N ARG A 68 -2.84 -25.63 -1.20
CA ARG A 68 -1.55 -26.01 -1.77
C ARG A 68 -0.94 -24.85 -2.55
N ALA A 69 0.31 -24.54 -2.30
CA ALA A 69 1.06 -23.51 -3.01
C ALA A 69 1.66 -24.02 -4.33
N LEU A 70 2.20 -25.24 -4.38
CA LEU A 70 2.84 -25.79 -5.58
C LEU A 70 2.23 -27.14 -5.97
N VAL A 71 1.68 -27.24 -7.18
CA VAL A 71 1.01 -28.47 -7.66
C VAL A 71 1.81 -29.19 -8.74
N GLU A 72 2.53 -28.42 -9.56
CA GLU A 72 3.47 -28.93 -10.56
C GLU A 72 4.76 -28.12 -10.43
N ASP A 73 5.88 -28.79 -10.20
CA ASP A 73 7.19 -28.17 -10.00
C ASP A 73 8.10 -28.28 -11.24
N THR A 74 7.68 -29.04 -12.26
CA THR A 74 8.42 -29.19 -13.51
C THR A 74 8.46 -27.87 -14.27
N MET A 75 9.66 -27.49 -14.71
CA MET A 75 9.87 -26.30 -15.54
C MET A 75 10.14 -26.67 -17.01
N PRO A 76 9.58 -25.90 -17.98
CA PRO A 76 8.60 -24.83 -17.81
C PRO A 76 7.19 -25.38 -17.53
N GLY A 77 6.35 -24.57 -16.90
CA GLY A 77 4.94 -24.93 -16.67
C GLY A 77 4.56 -25.17 -15.21
N ALA A 78 5.42 -24.82 -14.26
CA ALA A 78 5.11 -24.92 -12.84
C ALA A 78 3.79 -24.22 -12.50
N ILE A 79 2.94 -24.90 -11.73
CA ILE A 79 1.60 -24.41 -11.36
C ILE A 79 1.62 -24.06 -9.87
N TRP A 80 1.56 -22.74 -9.62
CA TRP A 80 1.49 -22.17 -8.28
C TRP A 80 0.06 -21.72 -7.95
N PHE A 81 -0.41 -22.06 -6.74
CA PHE A 81 -1.68 -21.63 -6.16
C PHE A 81 -2.89 -21.76 -7.13
N PRO A 82 -3.17 -22.94 -7.71
CA PRO A 82 -4.15 -23.08 -8.80
C PRO A 82 -5.59 -22.73 -8.40
N GLU A 83 -5.90 -22.84 -7.11
CA GLU A 83 -7.22 -22.59 -6.55
C GLU A 83 -7.37 -21.17 -6.00
N VAL A 84 -6.28 -20.39 -5.98
CA VAL A 84 -6.28 -19.04 -5.42
C VAL A 84 -6.66 -18.02 -6.47
N ALA A 85 -7.73 -17.29 -6.17
CA ALA A 85 -8.05 -16.05 -6.87
C ALA A 85 -7.69 -14.87 -5.97
N THR A 86 -6.87 -13.96 -6.49
CA THR A 86 -6.53 -12.71 -5.81
C THR A 86 -6.51 -11.55 -6.79
N ASN A 87 -6.59 -10.34 -6.25
CA ASN A 87 -6.45 -9.11 -7.02
C ASN A 87 -5.21 -8.36 -6.53
N TYR A 88 -4.23 -8.20 -7.42
CA TYR A 88 -2.97 -7.52 -7.11
C TYR A 88 -3.18 -6.08 -6.61
N ALA A 89 -4.07 -5.31 -7.26
CA ALA A 89 -4.35 -3.94 -6.85
C ALA A 89 -4.96 -3.91 -5.44
N ALA A 90 -5.96 -4.75 -5.16
CA ALA A 90 -6.56 -4.85 -3.83
C ALA A 90 -5.52 -5.24 -2.77
N ALA A 91 -4.63 -6.19 -3.08
CA ALA A 91 -3.60 -6.66 -2.15
C ALA A 91 -2.55 -5.59 -1.81
N VAL A 92 -2.20 -4.72 -2.77
CA VAL A 92 -1.25 -3.62 -2.56
C VAL A 92 -1.89 -2.43 -1.87
N LEU A 93 -3.14 -2.10 -2.20
CA LEU A 93 -3.83 -0.90 -1.73
C LEU A 93 -4.35 -1.00 -0.31
N ARG A 94 -4.61 -2.21 0.20
CA ARG A 94 -4.95 -2.42 1.61
C ARG A 94 -3.78 -2.19 2.58
N LEU A 95 -2.54 -2.09 2.07
CA LEU A 95 -1.37 -2.00 2.94
C LEU A 95 -1.40 -0.67 3.70
N PRO A 96 -1.20 -0.68 5.03
CA PRO A 96 -1.29 0.54 5.84
C PRO A 96 -0.29 1.59 5.36
N GLY A 97 -0.74 2.85 5.28
CA GLY A 97 0.08 4.00 4.88
C GLY A 97 0.32 4.18 3.37
N ARG A 98 -0.55 3.61 2.50
CA ARG A 98 -0.46 3.78 1.04
C ARG A 98 -1.60 4.58 0.40
N THR A 99 -2.56 5.06 1.18
CA THR A 99 -3.84 5.54 0.66
C THR A 99 -3.97 7.05 0.47
N ASP A 100 -2.96 7.84 0.78
CA ASP A 100 -3.12 9.29 0.86
C ASP A 100 -2.02 10.11 0.17
N ASP A 101 -0.91 9.55 -0.30
CA ASP A 101 0.10 10.34 -1.03
C ASP A 101 -0.30 10.56 -2.50
N ASP A 102 -0.53 11.83 -2.87
CA ASP A 102 -0.77 12.26 -4.26
C ASP A 102 0.46 12.87 -4.94
N THR A 103 1.65 12.53 -4.45
CA THR A 103 2.95 13.00 -4.98
C THR A 103 3.14 12.70 -6.48
N ARG A 104 2.37 11.76 -7.05
CA ARG A 104 2.43 11.40 -8.48
C ARG A 104 1.07 11.47 -9.20
N GLY A 105 0.06 12.10 -8.61
CA GLY A 105 -1.29 12.14 -9.20
C GLY A 105 -2.03 10.80 -9.17
N THR A 106 -1.53 9.81 -8.43
CA THR A 106 -2.10 8.46 -8.33
C THR A 106 -2.98 8.26 -7.11
N GLY A 107 -2.99 9.22 -6.19
CA GLY A 107 -3.68 9.09 -4.91
C GLY A 107 -5.18 8.83 -5.09
N PRO A 108 -5.93 9.63 -5.88
CA PRO A 108 -7.35 9.38 -6.15
C PRO A 108 -7.64 8.01 -6.77
N LEU A 109 -6.76 7.49 -7.64
CA LEU A 109 -6.92 6.17 -8.27
C LEU A 109 -6.73 5.04 -7.25
N ASN A 110 -5.72 5.17 -6.39
CA ASN A 110 -5.44 4.24 -5.31
C ASN A 110 -6.59 4.21 -4.31
N THR A 111 -7.13 5.38 -3.95
CA THR A 111 -8.29 5.49 -3.05
C THR A 111 -9.53 4.89 -3.69
N TRP A 112 -9.79 5.15 -4.97
CA TRP A 112 -10.91 4.52 -5.71
C TRP A 112 -10.83 2.98 -5.65
N ALA A 113 -9.67 2.42 -5.98
CA ALA A 113 -9.50 0.97 -5.97
C ALA A 113 -9.54 0.37 -4.55
N ALA A 114 -9.15 1.12 -3.51
CA ALA A 114 -9.37 0.72 -2.12
C ALA A 114 -10.86 0.68 -1.76
N VAL A 115 -11.63 1.70 -2.15
CA VAL A 115 -13.09 1.76 -1.93
C VAL A 115 -13.81 0.62 -2.65
N GLU A 116 -13.47 0.35 -3.92
CA GLU A 116 -13.99 -0.80 -4.68
C GLU A 116 -13.65 -2.15 -4.03
N SER A 117 -12.55 -2.22 -3.27
CA SER A 117 -12.13 -3.41 -2.53
C SER A 117 -12.80 -3.52 -1.14
N GLY A 118 -13.73 -2.62 -0.81
CA GLY A 118 -14.51 -2.64 0.44
C GLY A 118 -13.96 -1.74 1.55
N THR A 119 -12.95 -0.90 1.30
CA THR A 119 -12.50 0.10 2.27
C THR A 119 -13.54 1.20 2.44
N SER A 120 -14.01 1.42 3.67
CA SER A 120 -15.00 2.46 4.00
C SER A 120 -14.41 3.68 4.71
N MET A 121 -13.09 3.70 4.96
CA MET A 121 -12.39 4.79 5.63
C MET A 121 -11.09 5.08 4.88
N VAL A 122 -10.91 6.32 4.47
CA VAL A 122 -9.77 6.79 3.68
C VAL A 122 -9.26 8.09 4.30
N ASP A 123 -7.95 8.31 4.25
CA ASP A 123 -7.35 9.57 4.69
C ASP A 123 -7.10 10.49 3.49
N ALA A 124 -7.32 11.78 3.70
CA ALA A 124 -7.15 12.85 2.73
C ALA A 124 -7.05 14.19 3.47
N SER A 125 -6.57 15.23 2.80
CA SER A 125 -6.47 16.54 3.43
C SER A 125 -7.04 17.66 2.56
N LEU A 126 -7.50 18.71 3.23
CA LEU A 126 -8.01 19.90 2.57
C LEU A 126 -6.92 20.52 1.70
N GLY A 127 -7.21 20.66 0.41
CA GLY A 127 -6.30 21.19 -0.60
C GLY A 127 -5.05 20.36 -0.87
N GLY A 128 -4.95 19.14 -0.32
CA GLY A 128 -3.78 18.26 -0.45
C GLY A 128 -2.60 18.70 0.42
N LEU A 129 -2.88 19.38 1.55
CA LEU A 129 -1.88 19.78 2.54
C LEU A 129 -1.29 18.58 3.32
N GLY A 130 -0.04 18.68 3.75
CA GLY A 130 0.65 17.60 4.48
C GLY A 130 1.41 16.66 3.54
N GLY A 131 2.09 15.65 4.10
CA GLY A 131 2.88 14.65 3.36
C GLY A 131 4.28 15.10 2.96
N GLU A 132 5.26 14.91 3.85
CA GLU A 132 6.68 15.11 3.50
C GLU A 132 7.59 14.05 4.16
N PRO A 133 8.49 13.41 3.39
CA PRO A 133 9.79 13.03 3.90
C PRO A 133 10.60 14.32 4.10
N SER A 134 11.28 14.48 5.24
CA SER A 134 11.99 15.70 5.68
C SER A 134 13.07 16.31 4.75
N ALA A 135 13.21 15.82 3.52
CA ALA A 135 14.24 16.17 2.55
C ALA A 135 13.74 16.96 1.33
N VAL A 136 12.45 17.27 1.24
CA VAL A 136 11.88 18.11 0.17
C VAL A 136 11.60 19.50 0.74
N GLU A 137 11.79 20.57 -0.04
CA GLU A 137 11.31 21.91 0.33
C GLU A 137 9.95 22.11 -0.35
N GLN A 138 8.88 22.14 0.45
CA GLN A 138 7.53 22.47 -0.03
C GLN A 138 7.53 23.71 -0.93
N ASN A 139 6.92 23.59 -2.11
CA ASN A 139 6.69 24.67 -3.06
C ASN A 139 7.96 25.32 -3.64
N ARG A 140 9.14 24.67 -3.52
CA ARG A 140 10.39 25.11 -4.17
C ARG A 140 11.00 24.07 -5.11
N SER A 141 10.88 22.78 -4.82
CA SER A 141 11.54 21.73 -5.63
C SER A 141 10.72 20.46 -5.90
N GLY A 142 9.43 20.41 -5.54
CA GLY A 142 8.56 19.28 -5.89
C GLY A 142 7.07 19.45 -5.53
N GLU A 143 6.21 18.69 -6.19
CA GLU A 143 4.78 18.53 -5.87
C GLU A 143 4.60 17.31 -4.94
N THR A 144 4.72 17.49 -3.62
CA THR A 144 4.55 16.41 -2.62
C THR A 144 3.40 16.71 -1.68
N GLY A 145 2.55 15.73 -1.40
CA GLY A 145 1.55 15.86 -0.34
C GLY A 145 0.33 14.97 -0.50
N ASN A 146 -0.62 15.15 0.41
CA ASN A 146 -1.76 14.27 0.52
C ASN A 146 -2.75 14.44 -0.65
N VAL A 147 -3.63 13.46 -0.83
CA VAL A 147 -4.79 13.53 -1.72
C VAL A 147 -5.68 14.68 -1.26
N ALA A 148 -6.01 15.57 -2.19
CA ALA A 148 -6.95 16.65 -1.93
C ALA A 148 -8.35 16.08 -1.69
N THR A 149 -8.89 16.29 -0.49
CA THR A 149 -10.24 15.86 -0.10
C THR A 149 -11.27 16.30 -1.11
N GLU A 150 -11.15 17.51 -1.66
CA GLU A 150 -12.14 18.09 -2.58
C GLU A 150 -12.20 17.34 -3.92
N ASP A 151 -11.05 16.93 -4.46
CA ASP A 151 -11.01 16.15 -5.70
C ASP A 151 -11.44 14.71 -5.47
N LEU A 152 -11.06 14.13 -4.33
CA LEU A 152 -11.45 12.76 -3.96
C LEU A 152 -12.97 12.64 -3.76
N VAL A 153 -13.58 13.57 -3.02
CA VAL A 153 -15.03 13.59 -2.81
C VAL A 153 -15.76 13.68 -4.16
N VAL A 154 -15.35 14.59 -5.05
CA VAL A 154 -15.99 14.68 -6.37
C VAL A 154 -15.79 13.43 -7.21
N ALA A 155 -14.62 12.79 -7.14
CA ALA A 155 -14.37 11.54 -7.86
C ALA A 155 -15.26 10.40 -7.35
N LEU A 156 -15.38 10.24 -6.03
CA LEU A 156 -16.23 9.23 -5.40
C LEU A 156 -17.72 9.44 -5.71
N GLU A 157 -18.22 10.67 -5.57
CA GLU A 157 -19.61 11.02 -5.90
C GLU A 157 -19.94 10.75 -7.38
N ARG A 158 -19.02 11.09 -8.30
CA ARG A 158 -19.20 10.79 -9.73
C ARG A 158 -19.22 9.30 -10.05
N ALA A 159 -18.54 8.51 -9.23
CA ALA A 159 -18.49 7.07 -9.37
C ALA A 159 -19.63 6.36 -8.64
N GLY A 160 -20.56 7.12 -8.03
CA GLY A 160 -21.76 6.59 -7.37
C GLY A 160 -21.55 6.20 -5.91
N VAL A 161 -20.41 6.56 -5.31
CA VAL A 161 -20.15 6.37 -3.88
C VAL A 161 -20.61 7.61 -3.13
N ALA A 162 -21.69 7.48 -2.36
CA ALA A 162 -22.22 8.55 -1.54
C ALA A 162 -21.23 8.88 -0.40
N THR A 163 -20.69 10.10 -0.42
CA THR A 163 -19.79 10.59 0.63
C THR A 163 -20.53 11.40 1.70
N GLU A 164 -21.75 11.85 1.40
CA GLU A 164 -22.59 12.71 2.25
C GLU A 164 -21.96 14.09 2.56
N ILE A 165 -20.88 14.46 1.87
CA ILE A 165 -20.19 15.73 2.07
C ILE A 165 -20.78 16.82 1.17
N ASP A 166 -21.09 17.98 1.76
CA ASP A 166 -21.51 19.17 1.03
C ASP A 166 -20.35 19.70 0.17
N VAL A 167 -20.37 19.37 -1.12
CA VAL A 167 -19.33 19.75 -2.08
C VAL A 167 -19.19 21.27 -2.23
N PRO A 168 -20.27 22.08 -2.33
CA PRO A 168 -20.16 23.53 -2.26
C PRO A 168 -19.43 24.05 -1.01
N ALA A 169 -19.80 23.58 0.18
CA ALA A 169 -19.16 23.98 1.43
C ALA A 169 -17.70 23.54 1.50
N LEU A 170 -17.40 22.31 1.06
CA LEU A 170 -16.05 21.77 0.98
C LEU A 170 -15.15 22.61 0.07
N ARG A 171 -15.67 23.08 -1.06
CA ARG A 171 -14.91 23.97 -1.97
C ARG A 171 -14.64 25.33 -1.33
N GLU A 172 -15.57 25.85 -0.52
CA GLU A 172 -15.32 27.09 0.22
C GLU A 172 -14.28 26.89 1.32
N ALA A 173 -14.29 25.74 2.00
CA ALA A 173 -13.23 25.37 2.94
C ALA A 173 -11.86 25.33 2.25
N GLY A 174 -11.75 24.75 1.05
CA GLY A 174 -10.52 24.76 0.26
C GLY A 174 -10.02 26.18 -0.08
N ARG A 175 -10.93 27.09 -0.45
CA ARG A 175 -10.56 28.51 -0.66
C ARG A 175 -10.16 29.21 0.62
N LEU A 176 -10.82 28.90 1.74
CA LEU A 176 -10.45 29.43 3.05
C LEU A 176 -9.04 28.98 3.45
N GLN A 177 -8.71 27.70 3.20
CA GLN A 177 -7.38 27.17 3.40
C GLN A 177 -6.34 27.97 2.61
N GLU A 178 -6.56 28.26 1.33
CA GLU A 178 -5.61 29.07 0.53
C GLU A 178 -5.39 30.45 1.14
N ARG A 179 -6.46 31.10 1.62
CA ARG A 179 -6.38 32.42 2.27
C ARG A 179 -5.63 32.37 3.59
N MET A 180 -5.82 31.32 4.38
CA MET A 180 -5.22 31.19 5.72
C MET A 180 -3.75 30.79 5.68
N THR A 181 -3.38 29.88 4.76
CA THR A 181 -2.01 29.34 4.71
C THR A 181 -1.13 30.06 3.70
N GLY A 182 -1.71 30.78 2.74
CA GLY A 182 -0.99 31.33 1.58
C GLY A 182 -0.51 30.27 0.60
N VAL A 183 -0.85 28.99 0.83
CA VAL A 183 -0.49 27.87 -0.04
C VAL A 183 -1.63 27.62 -1.02
N SER A 184 -1.32 27.65 -2.31
CA SER A 184 -2.30 27.30 -3.34
C SER A 184 -2.73 25.85 -3.22
N SER A 185 -4.04 25.62 -3.29
CA SER A 185 -4.63 24.30 -3.19
C SER A 185 -4.38 23.51 -4.46
N ARG A 186 -4.10 22.21 -4.29
CA ARG A 186 -3.94 21.27 -5.40
C ARG A 186 -5.26 20.76 -5.94
N ALA A 187 -6.34 20.91 -5.18
CA ALA A 187 -7.69 20.56 -5.58
C ALA A 187 -8.06 21.23 -6.91
N ARG A 188 -8.13 20.44 -7.98
CA ARG A 188 -8.47 20.90 -9.33
C ARG A 188 -9.91 21.41 -9.37
N VAL A 189 -10.80 20.80 -8.59
CA VAL A 189 -12.22 21.19 -8.46
C VAL A 189 -12.42 22.65 -8.04
N LEU A 190 -11.46 23.27 -7.34
CA LEU A 190 -11.55 24.68 -6.99
C LEU A 190 -11.48 25.58 -8.23
N ARG A 191 -10.68 25.17 -9.23
CA ARG A 191 -10.47 25.85 -10.51
C ARG A 191 -11.46 25.40 -11.59
N THR A 192 -11.81 24.12 -11.63
CA THR A 192 -12.63 23.54 -12.71
C THR A 192 -14.12 23.46 -12.39
N GLY A 193 -14.49 23.57 -11.11
CA GLY A 193 -15.84 23.20 -10.67
C GLY A 193 -16.01 21.69 -10.50
N SER A 194 -17.07 21.30 -9.78
CA SER A 194 -17.38 19.90 -9.47
C SER A 194 -17.98 19.13 -10.65
N GLY A 195 -18.70 19.81 -11.54
CA GLY A 195 -19.46 19.16 -12.62
C GLY A 195 -20.48 18.11 -12.14
N LEU A 196 -20.74 18.05 -10.84
CA LEU A 196 -21.86 17.32 -10.26
C LEU A 196 -23.12 18.16 -10.52
N GLY A 197 -24.23 17.50 -10.88
CA GLY A 197 -25.53 18.17 -10.98
C GLY A 197 -25.96 18.76 -9.65
N ALA A 198 -26.93 19.68 -9.66
CA ALA A 198 -27.56 20.11 -8.42
C ALA A 198 -28.12 18.88 -7.68
N PRO A 199 -28.01 18.81 -6.34
CA PRO A 199 -28.62 17.73 -5.59
C PRO A 199 -30.12 17.70 -5.90
N THR A 200 -30.62 16.54 -6.31
CA THR A 200 -32.05 16.28 -6.51
C THR A 200 -32.80 16.23 -5.20
#